data_AF-A0A3M7CG34-F1
#
_entry.id   AF-A0A3M7CG34-F1
#
_cell.length_a   1.000
_cell.length_b   1.000
_cell.length_c   1.000
_cell.angle_alpha   90.00
_cell.angle_beta   90.00
_cell.angle_gamma   90.00
#
_symmetry.space_group_name_H-M   'P 1'
#
loop_
_entity.id
_entity.type
_entity.pdbx_description
1 polymer ?
#
loop_
_entity_poly.entity_id
_entity_poly.type
_entity_poly.pdbx_seq_one_letter_code
_entity_poly.pdbx_strand_id
1 'polypeptide(L)'
;IIPYVYGSVYNASKAALHAYSNTLRVELAPFEVRVVTVVTGGVKSNIARTERSLAADSIYLPVQAEYERRVKHSQEVGMPTQQYARSVVRQVLRSPSRDTIWEGAMSWVVWFVSTFFPRSVMDWYMTRTFKLWRLQQNDAKKLQ
;
A
#
# COMPACT_ATOMS: atom_id res chain seq x y z
N ILE A 1 2.60 6.91 -3.34
CA ILE A 1 2.89 5.65 -2.64
C ILE A 1 3.28 5.97 -1.20
N ILE A 2 2.68 5.28 -0.22
CA ILE A 2 3.00 5.50 1.20
C ILE A 2 4.11 4.54 1.67
N PRO A 3 4.90 4.92 2.69
CA PRO A 3 5.93 4.07 3.26
C PRO A 3 5.33 2.98 4.16
N TYR A 4 4.58 2.04 3.56
CA TYR A 4 3.98 0.94 4.31
C TYR A 4 5.07 -0.05 4.74
N VAL A 5 5.27 -0.15 6.06
CA VAL A 5 6.43 -0.83 6.67
C VAL A 5 6.47 -2.32 6.31
N TYR A 6 7.68 -2.88 6.24
CA TYR A 6 7.98 -4.25 5.80
C TYR A 6 7.56 -4.57 4.35
N GLY A 7 7.26 -3.53 3.56
CA GLY A 7 6.84 -3.65 2.17
C GLY A 7 7.75 -2.92 1.19
N SER A 8 9.01 -2.58 1.52
CA SER A 8 9.86 -1.72 0.69
C SER A 8 9.93 -2.14 -0.78
N VAL A 9 10.23 -3.41 -1.06
CA VAL A 9 10.30 -3.96 -2.43
C VAL A 9 8.94 -3.91 -3.13
N TYR A 10 7.86 -4.19 -2.39
CA TYR A 10 6.49 -4.07 -2.91
C TYR A 10 6.11 -2.62 -3.21
N ASN A 11 6.45 -1.69 -2.32
CA ASN A 11 6.18 -0.26 -2.48
C ASN A 11 6.96 0.30 -3.67
N ALA A 12 8.22 -0.12 -3.84
CA ALA A 12 9.05 0.23 -4.99
C ALA A 12 8.44 -0.26 -6.30
N SER A 13 8.01 -1.54 -6.37
CA SER A 13 7.38 -2.07 -7.58
C SER A 13 6.07 -1.36 -7.92
N LYS A 14 5.24 -1.02 -6.92
CA LYS A 14 4.03 -0.22 -7.14
C LYS A 14 4.34 1.21 -7.55
N ALA A 15 5.39 1.84 -7.01
CA ALA A 15 5.85 3.15 -7.45
C ALA A 15 6.31 3.16 -8.91
N ALA A 16 7.04 2.12 -9.33
CA ALA A 16 7.47 1.97 -10.73
C ALA A 16 6.27 1.89 -11.68
N LEU A 17 5.19 1.17 -11.31
CA LEU A 17 3.97 1.11 -12.11
C LEU A 17 3.32 2.49 -12.30
N HIS A 18 3.41 3.41 -11.33
CA HIS A 18 2.90 4.77 -11.53
C HIS A 18 3.67 5.52 -12.61
N ALA A 19 5.01 5.48 -12.58
CA ALA A 19 5.84 6.13 -13.58
C ALA A 19 5.63 5.51 -14.98
N TYR A 20 5.59 4.18 -15.04
CA TYR A 20 5.34 3.42 -16.27
C TYR A 20 3.99 3.75 -16.89
N SER A 21 2.90 3.63 -16.12
CA SER A 21 1.54 3.91 -16.62
C SER A 21 1.33 5.37 -17.01
N ASN A 22 1.95 6.31 -16.29
CA ASN A 22 1.88 7.73 -16.64
C ASN A 22 2.55 8.03 -17.99
N THR A 23 3.65 7.34 -18.28
CA THR A 23 4.38 7.48 -19.55
C THR A 23 3.57 6.87 -20.69
N LEU A 24 3.10 5.63 -20.54
CA LEU A 24 2.27 4.95 -21.53
C LEU A 24 1.00 5.74 -21.89
N ARG A 25 0.38 6.42 -20.92
CA ARG A 25 -0.81 7.24 -21.17
C ARG A 25 -0.57 8.31 -22.24
N VAL A 26 0.64 8.88 -22.29
CA VAL A 26 1.00 9.91 -23.28
C VAL A 26 1.43 9.25 -24.60
N GLU A 27 2.26 8.21 -24.52
CA GLU A 27 2.77 7.51 -25.71
C GLU A 27 1.67 6.84 -26.54
N LEU A 28 0.63 6.33 -25.87
CA LEU A 28 -0.45 5.58 -26.52
C LEU A 28 -1.66 6.46 -26.91
N ALA A 29 -1.70 7.72 -26.46
CA ALA A 29 -2.80 8.63 -26.78
C ALA A 29 -3.04 8.84 -28.29
N PRO A 30 -2.00 8.96 -29.16
CA PRO A 30 -2.20 9.10 -30.61
C PRO A 30 -2.87 7.89 -31.28
N PHE A 31 -2.86 6.73 -30.63
CA PHE A 31 -3.48 5.49 -31.11
C PHE A 31 -4.88 5.27 -30.53
N GLU A 32 -5.46 6.28 -29.87
CA GLU A 32 -6.75 6.21 -29.18
C GLU A 32 -6.81 5.13 -28.09
N VAL A 33 -5.64 4.73 -27.56
CA VAL A 33 -5.54 3.76 -26.47
C VAL A 33 -5.45 4.48 -25.12
N ARG A 34 -6.45 4.24 -24.28
CA ARG A 34 -6.54 4.82 -22.94
C ARG A 34 -5.89 3.93 -21.88
N VAL A 35 -4.95 4.50 -21.14
CA VAL A 35 -4.30 3.85 -19.98
C VAL A 35 -4.92 4.36 -18.70
N VAL A 36 -5.39 3.44 -17.84
CA VAL A 36 -6.02 3.78 -16.54
C VAL A 36 -5.22 3.16 -15.40
N THR A 37 -4.86 3.96 -14.41
CA THR A 37 -4.20 3.48 -13.19
C THR A 37 -5.23 3.35 -12.06
N VAL A 38 -5.40 2.13 -11.56
CA VAL A 38 -6.24 1.86 -10.38
C VAL A 38 -5.36 1.75 -9.14
N VAL A 39 -5.48 2.73 -8.25
CA VAL A 39 -4.79 2.78 -6.96
C VAL A 39 -5.65 2.11 -5.90
N THR A 40 -5.27 0.89 -5.56
CA THR A 40 -6.04 0.00 -4.68
C THR A 40 -5.63 0.14 -3.22
N GLY A 41 -6.60 0.41 -2.34
CA GLY A 41 -6.48 0.29 -0.89
C GLY A 41 -6.68 -1.15 -0.40
N GLY A 42 -7.20 -1.32 0.81
CA GLY A 42 -7.48 -2.65 1.36
C GLY A 42 -8.66 -3.34 0.65
N VAL A 43 -8.43 -4.56 0.13
CA VAL A 43 -9.45 -5.41 -0.50
C VAL A 43 -9.26 -6.86 -0.03
N LYS A 44 -10.35 -7.50 0.41
CA LYS A 44 -10.36 -8.91 0.82
C LYS A 44 -10.11 -9.81 -0.38
N SER A 45 -8.91 -10.39 -0.46
CA SER A 45 -8.42 -11.13 -1.62
C SER A 45 -7.43 -12.21 -1.20
N ASN A 46 -7.05 -13.10 -2.11
CA ASN A 46 -6.13 -14.19 -1.77
C ASN A 46 -4.63 -13.78 -1.83
N ILE A 47 -4.32 -12.50 -1.61
CA ILE A 47 -2.95 -11.94 -1.72
C ILE A 47 -2.07 -12.28 -0.51
N ALA A 48 -2.69 -12.44 0.67
CA ALA A 48 -2.00 -12.77 1.92
C ALA A 48 -2.01 -14.27 2.24
N ARG A 49 -2.12 -15.13 1.21
CA ARG A 49 -2.25 -16.59 1.37
C ARG A 49 -1.00 -17.28 1.92
N THR A 50 0.17 -16.68 1.70
CA THR A 50 1.44 -17.22 2.18
C THR A 50 1.70 -16.66 3.56
N GLU A 51 1.75 -17.55 4.55
CA GLU A 51 2.19 -17.16 5.88
C GLU A 51 3.65 -16.72 5.83
N ARG A 52 3.93 -15.59 6.47
CA ARG A 52 5.27 -15.05 6.61
C ARG A 52 5.48 -14.81 8.08
N SER A 53 6.49 -15.46 8.64
CA SER A 53 6.96 -15.27 9.99
C SER A 53 8.37 -14.68 9.98
N LEU A 54 8.76 -14.07 11.08
CA LEU A 54 10.14 -13.67 11.28
C LEU A 54 10.99 -14.90 11.63
N ALA A 55 12.25 -14.90 11.18
CA ALA A 55 13.23 -15.87 11.64
C ALA A 55 13.48 -15.73 13.15
N ALA A 56 13.82 -16.83 13.81
CA ALA A 56 13.99 -16.89 15.27
C ALA A 56 15.14 -16.03 15.81
N ASP A 57 16.06 -15.60 14.96
CA ASP A 57 17.22 -14.76 15.27
C ASP A 57 17.05 -13.30 14.81
N SER A 58 15.90 -12.96 14.23
CA SER A 58 15.64 -11.66 13.61
C SER A 58 15.81 -10.48 14.58
N ILE A 59 16.35 -9.38 14.08
CA ILE A 59 16.39 -8.10 14.81
C ILE A 59 15.00 -7.48 15.02
N TYR A 60 13.99 -7.94 14.26
CA TYR A 60 12.61 -7.43 14.31
C TYR A 60 11.70 -8.19 15.30
N LEU A 61 12.20 -9.19 16.01
CA LEU A 61 11.44 -9.91 17.05
C LEU A 61 10.71 -9.02 18.07
N PRO A 62 11.28 -7.92 18.61
CA PRO A 62 10.56 -7.03 19.54
C PRO A 62 9.29 -6.38 18.98
N VAL A 63 9.08 -6.44 17.66
CA VAL A 63 7.88 -5.93 16.95
C VAL A 63 7.21 -7.03 16.12
N GLN A 64 7.39 -8.31 16.50
CA GLN A 64 6.84 -9.46 15.79
C GLN A 64 5.32 -9.40 15.67
N ALA A 65 4.61 -9.02 16.74
CA ALA A 65 3.16 -8.92 16.73
C ALA A 65 2.66 -7.88 15.70
N GLU A 66 3.35 -6.74 15.59
CA GLU A 66 3.06 -5.71 14.60
C GLU A 66 3.33 -6.19 13.17
N TYR A 67 4.41 -6.96 12.97
CA TYR A 67 4.71 -7.59 11.69
C TYR A 67 3.62 -8.59 11.27
N GLU A 68 3.25 -9.53 12.15
CA GLU A 68 2.24 -10.56 11.88
C GLU A 68 0.87 -9.96 11.58
N ARG A 69 0.46 -8.94 12.36
CA ARG A 69 -0.77 -8.19 12.07
C ARG A 69 -0.71 -7.56 10.69
N ARG A 70 0.41 -6.92 10.30
CA ARG A 70 0.53 -6.29 8.97
C ARG A 70 0.47 -7.26 7.82
N VAL A 71 0.94 -8.49 7.99
CA VAL A 71 0.80 -9.53 6.96
C VAL A 71 -0.68 -9.83 6.69
N LYS A 72 -1.55 -9.73 7.72
CA LYS A 72 -2.99 -10.03 7.65
C LYS A 72 -3.90 -8.80 7.52
N HIS A 73 -3.38 -7.60 7.79
CA HIS A 73 -4.17 -6.37 7.92
C HIS A 73 -5.08 -6.05 6.73
N SER A 74 -4.60 -6.28 5.51
CA SER A 74 -5.40 -6.04 4.29
C SER A 74 -6.62 -6.95 4.18
N GLN A 75 -6.61 -8.11 4.84
CA GLN A 75 -7.73 -9.06 4.87
C GLN A 75 -8.74 -8.73 5.98
N GLU A 76 -8.29 -8.13 7.07
CA GLU A 76 -9.16 -7.73 8.19
C GLU A 76 -10.02 -6.52 7.81
N VAL A 77 -9.40 -5.47 7.27
CA VAL A 77 -10.05 -4.16 7.03
C VAL A 77 -10.47 -3.98 5.55
N GLY A 78 -10.22 -4.99 4.71
CA GLY A 78 -10.45 -4.90 3.27
C GLY A 78 -11.92 -4.76 2.85
N MET A 79 -12.16 -3.98 1.81
CA MET A 79 -13.45 -3.94 1.10
C MET A 79 -13.75 -5.34 0.49
N PRO A 80 -15.02 -5.78 0.46
CA PRO A 80 -15.41 -7.00 -0.25
C PRO A 80 -15.03 -6.95 -1.75
N THR A 81 -14.46 -8.05 -2.27
CA THR A 81 -13.98 -8.11 -3.68
C THR A 81 -15.06 -7.76 -4.70
N GLN A 82 -16.28 -8.28 -4.54
CA GLN A 82 -17.38 -8.02 -5.49
C GLN A 82 -17.79 -6.55 -5.49
N GLN A 83 -17.79 -5.90 -4.32
CA GLN A 83 -18.08 -4.47 -4.21
C GLN A 83 -16.98 -3.64 -4.89
N TYR A 84 -15.72 -3.98 -4.60
CA TYR A 84 -14.55 -3.35 -5.21
C TYR A 84 -14.60 -3.44 -6.74
N ALA A 85 -14.79 -4.64 -7.29
CA ALA A 85 -14.84 -4.87 -8.73
C ALA A 85 -15.97 -4.07 -9.41
N ARG A 86 -17.17 -4.09 -8.82
CA ARG A 86 -18.31 -3.30 -9.34
C ARG A 86 -18.01 -1.80 -9.35
N SER A 87 -17.37 -1.28 -8.29
CA SER A 87 -17.01 0.13 -8.20
C SER A 87 -15.95 0.53 -9.24
N VAL A 88 -14.89 -0.28 -9.40
CA VAL A 88 -13.84 -0.04 -10.39
C VAL A 88 -14.41 -0.06 -11.80
N VAL A 89 -15.18 -1.09 -12.18
CA VAL A 89 -15.77 -1.20 -13.52
C VAL A 89 -16.66 0.02 -13.82
N ARG A 90 -17.50 0.42 -12.86
CA ARG A 90 -18.35 1.61 -13.01
C ARG A 90 -17.53 2.87 -13.25
N GLN A 91 -16.40 3.04 -12.58
CA GLN A 91 -15.54 4.21 -12.75
C GLN A 91 -14.75 4.20 -14.05
N VAL A 92 -14.29 3.02 -14.49
CA VAL A 92 -13.57 2.85 -15.77
C VAL A 92 -14.46 3.15 -16.98
N LEU A 93 -15.75 2.81 -16.90
CA LEU A 93 -16.75 2.99 -17.96
C LEU A 93 -17.46 4.35 -17.92
N ARG A 94 -17.24 5.18 -16.89
CA ARG A 94 -17.91 6.47 -16.74
C ARG A 94 -17.39 7.49 -17.77
N SER A 95 -18.28 8.40 -18.20
CA SER A 95 -17.94 9.64 -18.92
C SER A 95 -18.26 10.87 -18.05
N PRO A 96 -17.36 11.87 -17.93
CA PRO A 96 -15.99 11.88 -18.44
C PRO A 96 -15.12 10.82 -17.73
N SER A 97 -14.20 10.21 -18.47
CA SER A 97 -13.35 9.13 -17.97
C SER A 97 -12.25 9.66 -17.05
N ARG A 98 -11.93 8.90 -16.00
CA ARG A 98 -10.81 9.20 -15.11
C ARG A 98 -9.60 8.35 -15.46
N ASP A 99 -8.43 8.98 -15.58
CA ASP A 99 -7.15 8.29 -15.83
C ASP A 99 -6.59 7.62 -14.57
N THR A 100 -6.98 8.11 -13.39
CA THR A 100 -6.60 7.53 -12.09
C THR A 100 -7.84 7.30 -11.24
N ILE A 101 -7.99 6.06 -10.75
CA ILE A 101 -9.09 5.64 -9.89
C ILE A 101 -8.50 5.25 -8.53
N TRP A 102 -9.00 5.85 -7.46
CA TRP A 102 -8.66 5.47 -6.08
C TRP A 102 -9.81 4.68 -5.50
N GLU A 103 -9.58 3.41 -5.15
CA GLU A 103 -10.65 2.53 -4.71
C GLU A 103 -10.18 1.51 -3.66
N GLY A 104 -11.09 1.03 -2.82
CA GLY A 104 -10.79 0.11 -1.72
C GLY A 104 -10.57 0.83 -0.39
N ALA A 105 -10.49 0.05 0.69
CA ALA A 105 -10.48 0.60 2.05
C ALA A 105 -9.29 1.54 2.27
N MET A 106 -9.56 2.70 2.89
CA MET A 106 -8.59 3.76 3.21
C MET A 106 -7.86 4.41 2.01
N SER A 107 -8.14 4.01 0.77
CA SER A 107 -7.48 4.55 -0.43
C SER A 107 -7.64 6.08 -0.55
N TRP A 108 -8.85 6.59 -0.31
CA TRP A 108 -9.15 8.02 -0.40
C TRP A 108 -8.54 8.83 0.75
N VAL A 109 -8.46 8.25 1.95
CA VAL A 109 -7.76 8.86 3.09
C VAL A 109 -6.27 8.98 2.79
N VAL A 110 -5.68 7.91 2.25
CA VAL A 110 -4.27 7.91 1.82
C VAL A 110 -4.03 8.95 0.74
N TRP A 111 -4.91 9.04 -0.27
CA TRP A 111 -4.84 10.08 -1.29
C TRP A 111 -4.86 11.48 -0.68
N PHE A 112 -5.84 11.76 0.18
CA PHE A 112 -6.01 13.07 0.82
C PHE A 112 -4.78 13.44 1.64
N VAL A 113 -4.33 12.55 2.53
CA VAL A 113 -3.18 12.85 3.40
C VAL A 113 -1.89 12.97 2.58
N SER A 114 -1.64 12.09 1.61
CA SER A 114 -0.43 12.17 0.78
C SER A 114 -0.40 13.36 -0.18
N THR A 115 -1.56 13.93 -0.51
CA THR A 115 -1.67 15.10 -1.40
C THR A 115 -1.50 16.41 -0.63
N PHE A 116 -2.09 16.52 0.57
CA PHE A 116 -2.18 17.79 1.29
C PHE A 116 -1.24 17.94 2.49
N PHE A 117 -0.68 16.84 3.02
CA PHE A 117 0.16 16.88 4.22
C PHE A 117 1.63 16.60 3.91
N PRO A 118 2.56 17.12 4.73
CA PRO A 118 3.97 16.77 4.64
C PRO A 118 4.20 15.27 4.82
N ARG A 119 5.26 14.75 4.18
CA ARG A 119 5.66 13.33 4.27
C ARG A 119 5.87 12.87 5.72
N SER A 120 6.34 13.76 6.59
CA SER A 120 6.56 13.51 8.01
C SER A 120 5.32 13.01 8.76
N VAL A 121 4.11 13.39 8.34
CA VAL A 121 2.86 12.92 8.96
C VAL A 121 2.69 11.41 8.75
N MET A 122 2.94 10.94 7.52
CA MET A 122 2.87 9.51 7.20
C MET A 122 4.04 8.74 7.82
N ASP A 123 5.24 9.31 7.85
CA ASP A 123 6.40 8.69 8.49
C ASP A 123 6.18 8.52 9.99
N TRP A 124 5.64 9.56 10.65
CA TRP A 124 5.25 9.51 12.06
C TRP A 124 4.15 8.47 12.29
N TYR A 125 3.08 8.47 11.49
CA TYR A 125 1.98 7.52 11.63
C TYR A 125 2.44 6.07 11.48
N MET A 126 3.27 5.77 10.48
CA MET A 126 3.82 4.44 10.25
C MET A 126 4.75 4.03 11.39
N THR A 127 5.67 4.92 11.80
CA THR A 127 6.57 4.66 12.93
C THR A 127 5.79 4.38 14.22
N ARG A 128 4.75 5.18 14.49
CA ARG A 128 3.84 5.06 15.64
C ARG A 128 3.09 3.72 15.64
N THR A 129 2.51 3.36 14.49
CA THR A 129 1.67 2.16 14.32
C THR A 129 2.48 0.87 14.43
N PHE A 130 3.69 0.85 13.87
CA PHE A 130 4.56 -0.32 13.84
C PHE A 130 5.53 -0.44 15.02
N LYS A 131 5.47 0.50 15.97
CA LYS A 131 6.30 0.51 17.18
C LYS A 131 7.80 0.43 16.92
N LEU A 132 8.27 1.06 15.84
CA LEU A 132 9.67 0.92 15.39
C LEU A 132 10.70 1.42 16.42
N TRP A 133 10.32 2.29 17.35
CA TRP A 133 11.18 2.70 18.47
C TRP A 133 11.58 1.54 19.38
N ARG A 134 10.83 0.43 19.41
CA ARG A 134 11.19 -0.77 20.18
C ARG A 134 12.43 -1.48 19.62
N LEU A 135 12.76 -1.25 18.35
CA LEU A 135 13.97 -1.81 17.73
C LEU A 135 15.23 -1.19 18.34
N GLN A 136 15.22 0.12 18.58
CA GLN A 136 16.35 0.85 19.16
C GLN A 136 16.73 0.35 20.57
N GLN A 137 15.77 -0.17 21.34
CA GLN A 137 16.00 -0.66 22.70
C GLN A 137 16.62 -2.07 22.73
N ASN A 138 16.52 -2.83 21.64
CA ASN A 138 17.01 -4.21 21.57
C ASN A 138 18.44 -4.31 21.04
N ASP A 139 18.88 -3.39 20.17
CA ASP A 139 20.27 -3.36 19.73
C ASP A 139 21.24 -3.06 20.89
N ALA A 140 20.80 -2.28 21.87
CA ALA A 140 21.55 -2.05 23.11
C ALA A 140 21.79 -3.34 23.94
N LYS A 141 20.99 -4.39 23.74
CA LYS A 141 21.11 -5.68 24.45
C LYS A 141 21.87 -6.76 23.65
N LYS A 142 21.98 -6.63 22.33
CA LYS A 142 22.74 -7.58 21.47
C LYS A 142 24.20 -7.16 21.26
N LEU A 143 24.57 -5.93 21.64
CA LEU A 143 25.93 -5.38 21.54
C LEU A 143 26.71 -5.41 22.87
N GLN A 144 26.18 -6.08 23.90
CA GLN A 144 26.87 -6.46 25.14
C GLN A 144 27.06 -7.97 25.16
#